data_AF-A0A8I1ZUM2-F1
#
_entry.id   AF-A0A8I1ZUM2-F1
#
_cell.length_a   1.000
_cell.length_b   1.000
_cell.length_c   1.000
_cell.angle_alpha   90.00
_cell.angle_beta   90.00
_cell.angle_gamma   90.00
#
_symmetry.space_group_name_H-M   'P 1'
#
loop_
_entity.id
_entity.type
_entity.pdbx_description
1 polymer ?
#
loop_
_entity_poly.entity_id
_entity_poly.type
_entity_poly.pdbx_seq_one_letter_code
_entity_poly.pdbx_strand_id
1 'polypeptide(L)'
;MEDQFGRDPQVRYLRRVFAGMEQKQKELLERIGLIPTDYRLKRIREAALKHFEKAWMLAGRRGMVETEDEIAGLYTHCLARVLSGNRISVPTELLPSNEKINEIIQEVFK
;
A
#
# COMPACT_ATOMS: atom_id res chain seq x y z
N MET A 1 -25.27 15.06 -9.30
CA MET A 1 -25.29 14.42 -7.97
C MET A 1 -24.14 15.05 -7.21
N GLU A 2 -24.43 16.03 -6.35
CA GLU A 2 -23.38 16.76 -5.61
C GLU A 2 -22.77 15.85 -4.55
N ASP A 3 -21.44 15.82 -4.49
CA ASP A 3 -20.65 15.07 -3.54
C ASP A 3 -20.76 15.71 -2.14
N GLN A 4 -21.83 15.40 -1.41
CA GLN A 4 -22.11 15.94 -0.07
C GLN A 4 -20.99 15.63 0.95
N PHE A 5 -20.23 14.56 0.71
CA PHE A 5 -19.11 14.12 1.55
C PHE A 5 -17.78 14.77 1.16
N GLY A 6 -17.68 15.43 0.02
CA GLY A 6 -16.44 16.04 -0.48
C GLY A 6 -15.91 17.18 0.39
N ARG A 7 -16.74 17.73 1.29
CA ARG A 7 -16.34 18.78 2.24
C ARG A 7 -15.78 18.24 3.56
N ASP A 8 -15.96 16.95 3.84
CA ASP A 8 -15.46 16.33 5.06
C ASP A 8 -13.92 16.19 5.01
N PRO A 9 -13.17 16.75 5.97
CA PRO A 9 -11.71 16.68 6.00
C PRO A 9 -11.16 15.25 6.07
N GLN A 10 -11.83 14.34 6.77
CA GLN A 10 -11.44 12.94 6.90
C GLN A 10 -11.66 12.20 5.57
N VAL A 11 -12.78 12.44 4.90
CA VAL A 11 -13.06 11.87 3.58
C VAL A 11 -12.03 12.35 2.56
N ARG A 12 -11.70 13.65 2.57
CA ARG A 12 -10.65 14.21 1.70
C ARG A 12 -9.28 13.58 1.97
N TYR A 13 -8.93 13.40 3.24
CA TYR A 13 -7.68 12.75 3.64
C TYR A 13 -7.62 11.30 3.12
N LEU A 14 -8.65 10.50 3.38
CA LEU A 14 -8.73 9.11 2.91
C LEU A 14 -8.63 9.01 1.38
N ARG A 15 -9.30 9.92 0.65
CA ARG A 15 -9.21 9.98 -0.82
C ARG A 15 -7.78 10.22 -1.31
N ARG A 16 -7.03 11.10 -0.64
CA ARG A 16 -5.63 11.35 -1.01
C ARG A 16 -4.72 10.17 -0.70
N VAL A 17 -4.93 9.50 0.43
CA VAL A 17 -4.24 8.23 0.76
C VAL A 17 -4.51 7.18 -0.33
N PHE A 18 -5.78 6.94 -0.69
CA PHE A 18 -6.11 5.96 -1.71
C PHE A 18 -5.57 6.33 -3.10
N ALA A 19 -5.62 7.61 -3.48
CA ALA A 19 -5.02 8.07 -4.73
C ALA A 19 -3.50 7.81 -4.75
N GLY A 20 -2.80 8.06 -3.64
CA GLY A 20 -1.38 7.75 -3.50
C GLY A 20 -1.10 6.25 -3.59
N MET A 21 -1.94 5.41 -2.96
CA MET A 21 -1.84 3.96 -3.04
C MET A 21 -2.04 3.45 -4.47
N GLU A 22 -3.06 3.94 -5.18
CA GLU A 22 -3.33 3.57 -6.57
C GLU A 22 -2.17 3.96 -7.49
N GLN A 23 -1.63 5.17 -7.32
CA GLN A 23 -0.50 5.65 -8.12
C GLN A 23 0.76 4.80 -7.88
N LYS A 24 1.17 4.58 -6.63
CA LYS A 24 2.36 3.76 -6.33
C LYS A 24 2.17 2.30 -6.74
N GLN A 25 0.96 1.75 -6.58
CA GLN A 25 0.64 0.41 -7.08
C GLN A 25 0.84 0.34 -8.60
N LYS A 26 0.26 1.29 -9.34
CA LYS A 26 0.37 1.33 -10.79
C LYS A 26 1.82 1.38 -11.23
N GLU A 27 2.60 2.29 -10.66
CA GLU A 27 4.04 2.42 -10.94
C GLU A 27 4.82 1.13 -10.64
N LEU A 28 4.55 0.49 -9.49
CA LEU A 28 5.21 -0.77 -9.13
C LEU A 28 4.90 -1.87 -10.15
N LEU A 29 3.61 -2.04 -10.48
CA LEU A 29 3.15 -3.08 -11.42
C LEU A 29 3.72 -2.85 -12.83
N GLU A 30 3.77 -1.61 -13.29
CA GLU A 30 4.39 -1.24 -14.58
C GLU A 30 5.88 -1.57 -14.59
N ARG A 31 6.61 -1.23 -13.53
CA ARG A 31 8.07 -1.49 -13.44
C ARG A 31 8.42 -2.97 -13.38
N ILE A 32 7.57 -3.81 -12.80
CA ILE A 32 7.75 -5.27 -12.80
C ILE A 32 7.13 -5.96 -14.03
N GLY A 33 6.58 -5.19 -14.98
CA GLY A 33 6.03 -5.70 -16.24
C GLY A 33 4.73 -6.47 -16.10
N LEU A 34 3.93 -6.21 -15.06
CA LEU A 34 2.71 -6.96 -14.77
C LEU A 34 1.47 -6.20 -15.24
N ILE A 35 0.66 -6.87 -16.05
CA ILE A 35 -0.50 -6.26 -16.71
C ILE A 35 -1.63 -6.06 -15.68
N PRO A 36 -2.31 -4.89 -15.63
CA PRO A 36 -3.37 -4.61 -14.66
C PRO A 36 -4.54 -5.61 -14.66
N THR A 37 -4.76 -6.29 -15.79
CA THR A 37 -5.81 -7.30 -16.02
C THR A 37 -5.38 -8.72 -15.67
N ASP A 38 -4.17 -8.93 -15.13
CA ASP A 38 -3.74 -10.25 -14.64
C ASP A 38 -4.73 -10.75 -13.56
N TYR A 39 -5.30 -11.93 -13.80
CA TYR A 39 -6.36 -12.51 -12.96
C TYR A 39 -5.91 -12.72 -11.50
N ARG A 40 -4.60 -12.87 -11.25
CA ARG A 40 -4.03 -13.06 -9.92
C ARG A 40 -4.08 -11.77 -9.10
N LEU A 41 -4.05 -10.61 -9.76
CA LEU A 41 -3.97 -9.32 -9.10
C LEU A 41 -5.15 -9.03 -8.19
N LYS A 42 -6.35 -9.51 -8.51
CA LYS A 42 -7.51 -9.32 -7.63
C LYS A 42 -7.25 -9.87 -6.22
N ARG A 43 -6.87 -11.15 -6.13
CA ARG A 43 -6.60 -11.83 -4.86
C ARG A 43 -5.37 -11.26 -4.16
N ILE A 44 -4.35 -10.86 -4.94
CA ILE A 44 -3.13 -10.23 -4.42
C ILE A 44 -3.45 -8.87 -3.78
N ARG A 45 -4.23 -8.02 -4.44
CA ARG A 45 -4.63 -6.71 -3.91
C ARG A 45 -5.50 -6.84 -2.67
N GLU A 46 -6.45 -7.78 -2.65
CA GLU A 46 -7.28 -8.06 -1.47
C GLU A 46 -6.44 -8.53 -0.28
N ALA A 47 -5.45 -9.41 -0.50
CA ALA A 47 -4.54 -9.85 0.55
C ALA A 47 -3.62 -8.70 1.02
N ALA A 48 -3.06 -7.93 0.09
CA ALA A 48 -2.22 -6.77 0.42
C ALA A 48 -2.99 -5.74 1.26
N LEU A 49 -4.25 -5.47 0.92
CA LEU A 49 -5.12 -4.55 1.67
C LEU A 49 -5.31 -5.02 3.12
N LYS A 50 -5.56 -6.31 3.36
CA LYS A 50 -5.70 -6.88 4.71
C LYS A 50 -4.42 -6.73 5.55
N HIS A 51 -3.26 -6.91 4.93
CA HIS A 51 -1.98 -6.69 5.63
C HIS A 51 -1.74 -5.21 5.88
N PHE A 52 -2.07 -4.35 4.92
CA PHE A 52 -1.96 -2.91 5.04
C PHE A 52 -2.84 -2.35 6.16
N GLU A 53 -4.10 -2.78 6.29
CA GLU A 53 -4.99 -2.31 7.37
C GLU A 53 -4.40 -2.61 8.76
N LYS A 54 -3.83 -3.81 8.93
CA LYS A 54 -3.11 -4.19 10.16
C LYS A 54 -1.87 -3.34 10.37
N ALA A 55 -1.07 -3.16 9.31
CA ALA A 55 0.16 -2.38 9.34
C ALA A 55 -0.12 -0.92 9.69
N TRP A 56 -1.15 -0.31 9.07
CA TRP A 56 -1.52 1.08 9.29
C TRP A 56 -2.04 1.30 10.72
N MET A 57 -2.83 0.36 11.25
CA MET A 57 -3.24 0.42 12.67
C MET A 57 -2.03 0.36 13.61
N LEU A 58 -1.08 -0.54 13.36
CA LEU A 58 0.14 -0.67 14.17
C LEU A 58 1.01 0.60 14.08
N ALA A 59 1.22 1.10 12.87
CA ALA A 59 1.99 2.31 12.59
C ALA A 59 1.38 3.54 13.27
N GLY A 60 0.04 3.67 13.22
CA GLY A 60 -0.69 4.74 13.88
C GLY A 60 -0.55 4.71 15.41
N ARG A 61 -0.57 3.52 16.03
CA ARG A 61 -0.33 3.38 17.48
C ARG A 61 1.08 3.77 17.89
N ARG A 62 2.06 3.63 17.00
CA ARG A 62 3.48 3.93 17.25
C ARG A 62 3.91 5.32 16.76
N GLY A 63 3.03 6.09 16.13
CA GLY A 63 3.40 7.37 15.50
C GLY A 63 4.48 7.22 14.42
N MET A 64 4.46 6.12 13.68
CA MET A 64 5.54 5.77 12.73
C MET A 64 5.27 6.18 11.27
N VAL A 65 4.01 6.50 10.94
CA VAL A 65 3.60 7.05 9.65
C VAL A 65 2.71 8.26 9.90
N GLU A 66 3.04 9.38 9.28
CA GLU A 66 2.37 10.66 9.52
C GLU A 66 1.82 11.27 8.23
N THR A 67 2.43 10.93 7.09
CA THR A 67 2.09 11.50 5.79
C THR A 67 1.32 10.51 4.92
N GLU A 68 0.50 11.06 4.02
CA GLU A 68 -0.25 10.29 3.02
C GLU A 68 0.70 9.46 2.12
N ASP A 69 1.90 9.97 1.83
CA ASP A 69 2.92 9.26 1.04
C ASP A 69 3.54 8.07 1.79
N GLU A 70 3.84 8.22 3.08
CA GLU A 70 4.34 7.13 3.92
C GLU A 70 3.31 6.01 4.05
N ILE A 71 2.02 6.37 4.19
CA ILE A 71 0.92 5.40 4.25
C ILE A 71 0.80 4.67 2.91
N ALA A 72 0.87 5.38 1.79
CA ALA A 72 0.91 4.75 0.46
C ALA A 72 2.17 3.87 0.28
N GLY A 73 3.30 4.27 0.85
CA GLY A 73 4.53 3.47 0.89
C GLY A 73 4.33 2.17 1.68
N LEU A 74 3.67 2.24 2.83
CA LEU A 74 3.33 1.08 3.66
C LEU A 74 2.49 0.06 2.88
N TYR A 75 1.48 0.52 2.14
CA TYR A 75 0.71 -0.33 1.23
C TYR A 75 1.59 -0.99 0.15
N THR A 76 2.49 -0.21 -0.45
CA THR A 76 3.40 -0.68 -1.51
C THR A 76 4.28 -1.83 -1.02
N HIS A 77 4.79 -1.74 0.22
CA HIS A 77 5.53 -2.83 0.86
C HIS A 77 4.68 -4.07 1.12
N CYS A 78 3.45 -3.91 1.61
CA CYS A 78 2.51 -5.03 1.76
C CYS A 78 2.23 -5.72 0.42
N LEU A 79 2.00 -4.94 -0.64
CA LEU A 79 1.77 -5.44 -1.98
C LEU A 79 2.96 -6.25 -2.50
N ALA A 80 4.18 -5.71 -2.38
CA ALA A 80 5.39 -6.38 -2.80
C ALA A 80 5.65 -7.70 -2.07
N ARG A 81 5.34 -7.74 -0.76
CA ARG A 81 5.45 -8.96 0.04
C ARG A 81 4.48 -10.04 -0.42
N VAL A 82 3.22 -9.67 -0.72
CA VAL A 82 2.21 -10.60 -1.24
C VAL A 82 2.55 -11.04 -2.68
N LEU A 83 3.03 -10.15 -3.54
CA LEU A 83 3.51 -10.48 -4.89
C LEU A 83 4.63 -11.53 -4.82
N SER A 84 5.63 -11.30 -3.96
CA SER A 84 6.75 -12.21 -3.74
C SER A 84 6.28 -13.59 -3.26
N GLY A 85 5.32 -13.63 -2.33
CA GLY A 85 4.67 -14.87 -1.89
C GLY A 85 3.91 -15.62 -3.00
N ASN A 86 3.50 -14.92 -4.05
CA ASN A 86 2.85 -15.47 -5.25
C ASN A 86 3.84 -15.72 -6.41
N ARG A 87 5.15 -15.82 -6.11
CA ARG A 87 6.24 -16.08 -7.07
C ARG A 87 6.39 -14.99 -8.14
N ILE A 88 5.96 -13.76 -7.84
CA ILE A 88 6.21 -12.58 -8.68
C ILE A 88 7.36 -11.80 -8.04
N SER A 89 8.51 -11.77 -8.70
CA SER A 89 9.70 -11.09 -8.18
C SER A 89 9.47 -9.58 -8.14
N VAL A 90 9.74 -8.96 -6.99
CA VAL A 90 9.72 -7.51 -6.82
C VAL A 90 11.10 -7.07 -6.34
N PRO A 91 11.88 -6.38 -7.19
CA PRO A 91 13.18 -5.85 -6.78
C PRO A 91 13.05 -4.84 -5.64
N THR A 92 13.89 -4.94 -4.62
CA THR A 92 13.82 -4.12 -3.40
C THR A 92 14.10 -2.63 -3.67
N GLU A 93 14.87 -2.34 -4.72
CA GLU A 93 15.16 -0.99 -5.21
C GLU A 93 13.92 -0.26 -5.75
N LEU A 94 12.84 -0.98 -6.04
CA LEU A 94 11.56 -0.38 -6.44
C LEU A 94 10.70 0.03 -5.25
N LEU A 95 11.09 -0.33 -4.03
CA LEU A 95 10.34 -0.04 -2.83
C LEU A 95 10.77 1.29 -2.19
N PRO A 96 9.83 2.06 -1.62
CA PRO A 96 10.17 3.24 -0.85
C PRO A 96 11.11 2.89 0.29
N SER A 97 12.27 3.54 0.35
CA SER A 97 13.24 3.34 1.42
C SER A 97 12.75 4.04 2.69
N ASN A 98 12.26 3.26 3.65
CA ASN A 98 11.87 3.76 4.98
C ASN A 98 12.04 2.65 6.02
N GLU A 99 13.00 2.83 6.93
CA GLU A 99 13.34 1.85 7.96
C GLU A 99 12.18 1.56 8.92
N LYS A 100 11.39 2.59 9.27
CA LYS A 100 10.20 2.43 10.13
C LYS A 100 9.17 1.53 9.46
N ILE A 101 8.95 1.71 8.16
CA ILE A 101 8.01 0.87 7.38
C ILE A 101 8.50 -0.58 7.35
N ASN A 102 9.80 -0.81 7.15
CA ASN A 102 10.36 -2.16 7.15
C ASN A 102 10.13 -2.89 8.48
N GLU A 103 10.29 -2.21 9.62
CA GLU A 103 10.02 -2.76 10.95
C GLU A 103 8.57 -3.23 11.09
N ILE A 104 7.60 -2.36 10.72
CA ILE A 104 6.17 -2.67 10.77
C ILE A 104 5.84 -3.87 9.88
N ILE A 105 6.40 -3.89 8.66
CA ILE A 105 6.15 -4.96 7.69
C ILE A 105 6.70 -6.31 8.18
N GLN A 106 7.88 -6.33 8.80
CA GLN A 106 8.39 -7.55 9.40
C GLN A 106 7.46 -8.06 10.50
N GLU A 107 6.88 -7.20 11.32
CA GLU A 107 5.95 -7.61 12.38
C GLU A 107 4.63 -8.16 11.83
N VAL A 108 4.07 -7.55 10.78
CA VAL A 108 2.79 -7.96 10.18
C VAL A 108 2.88 -9.29 9.43
N PHE A 109 4.07 -9.66 8.96
CA PHE A 109 4.33 -10.88 8.17
C PHE A 109 5.18 -11.94 8.90
N LYS A 110 5.38 -11.78 10.22
CA LYS A 110 5.80 -12.88 11.10
C LYS A 110 4.68 -13.90 11.26
#